data_AF-A0A930AZ85-F1
#
_entry.id   AF-A0A930AZ85-F1
#
_cell.length_a   1.000
_cell.length_b   1.000
_cell.length_c   1.000
_cell.angle_alpha   90.00
_cell.angle_beta   90.00
_cell.angle_gamma   90.00
#
_symmetry.space_group_name_H-M   'P 1'
#
loop_
_entity.id
_entity.type
_entity.pdbx_description
1 polymer ?
#
loop_
_entity_poly.entity_id
_entity_poly.type
_entity_poly.pdbx_seq_one_letter_code
_entity_poly.pdbx_strand_id
1 'polypeptide(L)'
;MDRIHEIIVVEGRHDTQQLKKYFDCETIETGGSSIDDKVIEQIRYAAGTRGVIVFTDPDTPGNQIRHIINQHVPNCKNAFVEKRNART
;
A
#
# COMPACT_ATOMS: atom_id res chain seq x y z
N MET A 1 -20.99 1.96 -1.83
CA MET A 1 -19.56 2.24 -1.66
C MET A 1 -18.88 0.90 -1.76
N ASP A 2 -18.02 0.72 -2.75
CA ASP A 2 -17.42 -0.59 -3.00
C ASP A 2 -16.43 -0.92 -1.89
N ARG A 3 -16.46 -2.17 -1.42
CA ARG A 3 -15.62 -2.65 -0.32
C ARG A 3 -14.42 -3.40 -0.86
N ILE A 4 -13.24 -3.01 -0.43
CA ILE A 4 -11.98 -3.70 -0.73
C ILE A 4 -11.69 -4.65 0.44
N HIS A 5 -11.55 -5.94 0.16
CA HIS A 5 -11.35 -6.96 1.20
C HIS A 5 -9.89 -7.02 1.65
N GLU A 6 -8.95 -6.86 0.72
CA GLU A 6 -7.53 -6.78 0.99
C GLU A 6 -7.16 -5.51 1.75
N ILE A 7 -6.07 -5.59 2.53
CA ILE A 7 -5.51 -4.40 3.18
C ILE A 7 -4.61 -3.66 2.19
N ILE A 8 -4.80 -2.34 2.08
CA ILE A 8 -4.04 -1.49 1.17
C ILE A 8 -2.86 -0.87 1.92
N VAL A 9 -1.64 -1.11 1.45
CA VAL A 9 -0.45 -0.43 1.99
C VAL A 9 -0.23 0.87 1.23
N VAL A 10 -0.12 1.97 1.96
CA VAL A 10 0.04 3.33 1.46
C VAL A 10 1.20 4.06 2.17
N GLU A 11 1.72 5.12 1.57
CA GLU A 11 2.85 5.86 2.14
C GLU A 11 2.44 6.65 3.39
N GLY A 12 1.29 7.32 3.36
CA GLY A 12 0.86 8.15 4.48
C GLY A 12 -0.63 8.32 4.67
N ARG A 13 -0.96 9.07 5.72
CA ARG A 13 -2.33 9.33 6.18
C ARG A 13 -3.20 10.06 5.18
N HIS A 14 -2.61 10.84 4.27
CA HIS A 14 -3.36 11.52 3.22
C HIS A 14 -3.97 10.51 2.24
N ASP A 15 -3.22 9.47 1.88
CA ASP A 15 -3.68 8.40 0.97
C ASP A 15 -4.79 7.58 1.61
N THR A 16 -4.65 7.24 2.89
CA THR A 16 -5.71 6.59 3.67
C THR A 16 -7.03 7.38 3.60
N GLN A 17 -6.96 8.71 3.79
CA GLN A 17 -8.14 9.56 3.74
C GLN A 17 -8.73 9.67 2.33
N GLN A 18 -7.88 9.72 1.30
CA GLN A 18 -8.33 9.71 -0.10
C GLN A 18 -9.07 8.42 -0.42
N LEU A 19 -8.48 7.26 -0.14
CA LEU A 19 -9.09 5.95 -0.43
C LEU A 19 -10.42 5.77 0.28
N LYS A 20 -10.50 6.13 1.56
CA LYS A 20 -11.73 6.01 2.37
C LYS A 20 -12.87 6.94 1.93
N LYS A 21 -12.59 7.96 1.10
CA LYS A 21 -13.65 8.79 0.47
C LYS A 21 -14.36 8.06 -0.67
N TYR A 22 -13.71 7.07 -1.30
CA TYR A 22 -14.23 6.37 -2.46
C TYR A 22 -14.61 4.91 -2.15
N PHE A 23 -13.87 4.26 -1.25
CA PHE A 23 -14.00 2.85 -0.93
C PHE A 23 -14.16 2.60 0.57
N ASP A 24 -14.86 1.52 0.92
CA ASP A 24 -14.79 0.94 2.26
C ASP A 24 -13.55 0.03 2.30
N CYS A 25 -12.44 0.53 2.86
CA CYS A 25 -11.16 -0.16 2.86
C CYS A 25 -10.35 0.07 4.14
N GLU A 26 -9.52 -0.91 4.47
CA GLU A 26 -8.52 -0.83 5.52
C GLU A 26 -7.14 -0.55 4.92
N THR A 27 -6.35 0.26 5.63
CA THR A 27 -5.03 0.68 5.16
C THR A 27 -3.96 0.43 6.22
N ILE A 28 -2.74 0.16 5.75
CA ILE A 28 -1.51 0.20 6.56
C ILE A 28 -0.66 1.33 6.01
N GLU A 29 -0.27 2.26 6.88
CA GLU A 29 0.55 3.42 6.53
C GLU A 29 2.02 3.08 6.83
N THR A 30 2.93 3.28 5.87
CA THR A 30 4.35 3.00 6.08
C THR A 30 5.08 4.12 6.83
N GLY A 31 4.55 5.35 6.80
CA GLY A 31 5.19 6.52 7.42
C GLY A 31 6.36 7.07 6.59
N GLY A 32 6.47 6.69 5.31
CA GLY A 32 7.53 7.10 4.39
C GLY A 32 8.35 5.91 3.86
N SER A 33 9.54 6.21 3.34
CA SER A 33 10.44 5.25 2.68
C SER A 33 11.21 4.33 3.63
N SER A 34 11.38 4.74 4.89
CA SER A 34 11.97 3.90 5.94
C SER A 34 10.87 3.07 6.59
N ILE A 35 10.66 1.85 6.11
CA ILE A 35 9.64 0.96 6.66
C ILE A 35 10.19 0.24 7.89
N ASP A 36 9.53 0.41 9.03
CA ASP A 36 9.85 -0.31 10.25
C ASP A 36 9.51 -1.81 10.16
N ASP A 37 10.29 -2.65 10.84
CA ASP A 37 10.04 -4.10 10.93
C ASP A 37 8.63 -4.42 11.44
N LYS A 38 8.09 -3.58 12.33
CA LYS A 38 6.71 -3.73 12.84
C LYS A 38 5.67 -3.61 11.71
N VAL A 39 5.89 -2.69 10.78
CA VAL A 39 5.02 -2.50 9.62
C VAL A 39 5.14 -3.70 8.68
N ILE A 40 6.36 -4.20 8.45
CA ILE A 40 6.56 -5.43 7.65
C ILE A 40 5.82 -6.63 8.25
N GLU A 41 5.89 -6.81 9.57
CA GLU A 41 5.19 -7.92 10.23
C GLU A 41 3.65 -7.76 10.18
N GLN A 42 3.14 -6.54 10.29
CA GLN A 42 1.72 -6.26 10.06
C GLN A 42 1.30 -6.62 8.63
N ILE A 43 2.11 -6.26 7.64
CA ILE A 43 1.87 -6.58 6.24
C ILE A 43 1.92 -8.09 6.01
N ARG A 44 2.90 -8.79 6.60
CA ARG A 44 3.03 -10.26 6.53
C ARG A 44 1.78 -10.95 7.09
N TYR A 45 1.29 -10.51 8.25
CA TYR A 45 0.07 -11.03 8.86
C TYR A 45 -1.18 -10.76 8.00
N ALA A 46 -1.32 -9.53 7.48
CA ALA A 46 -2.42 -9.16 6.60
C ALA A 46 -2.42 -9.99 5.31
N ALA A 47 -1.25 -10.23 4.71
CA ALA A 47 -1.09 -11.01 3.49
C ALA A 47 -1.53 -12.48 3.68
N GLY A 48 -1.29 -13.06 4.86
CA GLY A 48 -1.71 -14.42 5.18
C GLY A 48 -3.19 -14.58 5.56
N THR A 49 -3.90 -13.49 5.86
CA THR A 49 -5.28 -13.53 6.36
C THR A 49 -6.29 -13.05 5.33
N ARG A 50 -6.11 -11.85 4.79
CA ARG A 50 -7.03 -11.20 3.83
C ARG A 50 -6.40 -10.90 2.48
N GLY A 51 -5.07 -10.90 2.41
CA GLY A 51 -4.32 -10.41 1.27
C GLY A 51 -3.97 -8.93 1.40
N VAL A 52 -2.95 -8.52 0.64
CA VAL A 52 -2.42 -7.15 0.66
C VAL A 52 -2.29 -6.61 -0.75
N ILE A 53 -2.65 -5.33 -0.92
CA ILE A 53 -2.41 -4.56 -2.14
C ILE A 53 -1.46 -3.41 -1.78
N VAL A 54 -0.28 -3.37 -2.41
CA VAL A 54 0.64 -2.23 -2.29
C VAL A 54 0.22 -1.17 -3.30
N PHE A 55 -0.17 0.00 -2.81
CA PHE A 55 -0.59 1.15 -3.60
C PHE A 55 0.19 2.39 -3.17
N THR A 56 1.31 2.61 -3.87
CA THR A 56 2.22 3.74 -3.67
C THR A 56 2.34 4.56 -4.94
N ASP A 57 2.75 5.81 -4.79
CA ASP A 57 2.97 6.71 -5.91
C ASP A 57 4.04 6.18 -6.88
N PRO A 58 3.93 6.50 -8.18
CA PRO A 58 4.88 6.05 -9.20
C PRO A 58 6.18 6.89 -9.18
N ASP A 59 6.71 7.20 -8.01
CA ASP A 59 7.91 8.00 -7.79
C ASP A 59 9.02 7.19 -7.10
N THR A 60 10.16 7.82 -6.80
CA THR A 60 11.30 7.10 -6.21
C THR A 60 10.97 6.53 -4.82
N PRO A 61 10.41 7.30 -3.87
CA PRO A 61 9.97 6.79 -2.57
C PRO A 61 8.95 5.65 -2.68
N GLY A 62 7.89 5.82 -3.48
CA GLY A 62 6.84 4.82 -3.65
C GLY A 62 7.36 3.51 -4.25
N ASN A 63 8.31 3.60 -5.19
CA ASN A 63 8.99 2.42 -5.73
C ASN A 63 9.90 1.73 -4.71
N GLN A 64 10.60 2.48 -3.86
CA GLN A 64 11.42 1.91 -2.79
C GLN A 64 10.56 1.15 -1.76
N ILE A 65 9.48 1.77 -1.30
CA ILE A 65 8.50 1.16 -0.38
C ILE A 65 8.00 -0.17 -0.97
N ARG A 66 7.56 -0.13 -2.23
CA ARG A 66 7.07 -1.29 -2.96
C ARG A 66 8.13 -2.39 -3.07
N HIS A 67 9.38 -2.03 -3.38
CA HIS A 67 10.46 -3.01 -3.47
C HIS A 67 10.71 -3.69 -2.13
N ILE A 68 10.87 -2.91 -1.06
CA ILE A 68 11.12 -3.42 0.29
C ILE A 68 10.00 -4.37 0.73
N ILE A 69 8.74 -4.00 0.55
CA ILE A 69 7.60 -4.85 0.93
C ILE A 69 7.61 -6.16 0.14
N ASN A 70 7.77 -6.12 -1.18
CA ASN A 70 7.75 -7.32 -2.01
C ASN A 70 8.95 -8.25 -1.73
N GLN A 71 10.09 -7.71 -1.27
CA GLN A 71 11.22 -8.54 -0.82
C GLN A 71 10.91 -9.31 0.47
N HIS A 72 10.21 -8.69 1.42
CA HIS A 72 9.89 -9.32 2.71
C HIS A 72 8.60 -10.16 2.68
N VAL A 73 7.66 -9.81 1.80
CA VAL A 73 6.33 -10.40 1.66
C VAL A 73 6.02 -10.64 0.17
N PRO A 74 6.44 -11.77 -0.40
CA PRO A 74 6.44 -11.98 -1.86
C PRO A 74 5.05 -12.14 -2.50
N ASN A 75 3.98 -12.34 -1.71
CA ASN A 75 2.62 -12.58 -2.20
C ASN A 75 1.72 -11.34 -2.20
N CYS A 76 2.31 -10.14 -2.15
CA CYS A 76 1.55 -8.89 -2.24
C CYS A 76 1.07 -8.61 -3.67
N LYS A 77 -0.20 -8.20 -3.80
CA LYS A 77 -0.71 -7.60 -5.04
C LYS A 77 -0.14 -6.19 -5.17
N ASN A 78 0.04 -5.72 -6.40
CA ASN A 78 0.63 -4.41 -6.67
C ASN A 78 -0.31 -3.61 -7.58
N ALA A 79 -0.81 -2.47 -7.07
CA ALA A 79 -1.63 -1.53 -7.83
C ALA A 79 -0.81 -0.31 -8.25
N PHE A 80 -1.09 0.22 -9.45
CA PHE A 80 -0.38 1.34 -10.05
C PHE A 80 -1.37 2.35 -10.62
N VAL A 81 -1.06 3.63 -10.47
CA VAL A 81 -1.76 4.69 -11.20
C VAL A 81 -1.24 4.70 -12.63
N GLU A 82 -2.15 4.69 -13.61
CA GLU A 82 -1.76 4.80 -15.01
C GLU A 82 -1.01 6.11 -15.29
N LYS A 83 0.09 6.04 -16.04
CA LYS A 83 0.93 7.21 -16.35
C LYS A 83 0.16 8.42 -16.90
N ARG A 84 -0.94 8.20 -17.63
CA ARG A 84 -1.80 9.28 -18.16
C ARG A 84 -2.49 10.11 -17.07
N ASN A 85 -2.65 9.55 -15.87
CA ASN A 85 -3.31 10.17 -14.72
C ASN A 85 -2.29 10.69 -13.69
N ALA A 86 -1.01 10.29 -13.79
CA ALA A 86 0.07 10.82 -12.99
C ALA A 86 0.48 12.19 -13.55
N ARG A 87 -0.06 13.28 -12.99
CA ARG A 87 0.40 14.63 -13.33
C ARG A 87 1.74 14.88 -12.65
N THR A 88 2.82 14.92 -13.43
CA THR A 88 4.11 15.51 -13.03
C THR A 88 3.99 17.02 -12.89
#